data_AF-A0A2J4Y6K0-F1
#
_entry.id   AF-A0A2J4Y6K0-F1
#
_cell.length_a   1.000
_cell.length_b   1.000
_cell.length_c   1.000
_cell.angle_alpha   90.00
_cell.angle_beta   90.00
_cell.angle_gamma   90.00
#
_symmetry.space_group_name_H-M   'P 1'
#
loop_
_entity.id
_entity.type
_entity.pdbx_description
1 polymer ?
#
loop_
_entity_poly.entity_id
_entity_poly.type
_entity_poly.pdbx_seq_one_letter_code
_entity_poly.pdbx_strand_id
1 'polypeptide(L)'
;FDDILLQTNDHSNPDFAIWLPAVYSDLQCKDALQEEELIVSERDGVLDEDAIAILVEDFESPEHAKRKAFDGVRYQFIYPGDQVYVMNSHGSTIETVK
;
A
#
# COMPACT_ATOMS: atom_id res chain seq x y z
N PHE A 1 -7.06 9.82 -1.62
CA PHE A 1 -6.35 10.14 -0.36
C PHE A 1 -7.31 10.09 0.80
N ASP A 2 -8.39 10.87 0.77
CA ASP A 2 -9.37 10.88 1.87
C ASP A 2 -10.00 9.49 2.14
N ASP A 3 -10.33 8.73 1.09
CA ASP A 3 -10.95 7.41 1.27
C ASP A 3 -10.04 6.39 1.97
N ILE A 4 -8.74 6.34 1.63
CA ILE A 4 -7.81 5.42 2.31
C ILE A 4 -7.55 5.88 3.74
N LEU A 5 -7.43 7.20 3.96
CA LEU A 5 -7.28 7.75 5.31
C LEU A 5 -8.51 7.45 6.18
N LEU A 6 -9.71 7.47 5.59
CA LEU A 6 -10.95 7.03 6.25
C LEU A 6 -10.94 5.53 6.55
N GLN A 7 -10.46 4.72 5.61
CA GLN A 7 -10.40 3.26 5.76
C GLN A 7 -9.32 2.78 6.72
N THR A 8 -8.27 3.56 6.95
CA THR A 8 -7.22 3.27 7.93
C THR A 8 -7.39 4.05 9.24
N ASN A 9 -8.50 4.77 9.43
CA ASN A 9 -8.67 5.67 10.59
C ASN A 9 -8.85 4.95 11.94
N ASP A 10 -9.12 3.64 11.91
CA ASP A 10 -9.23 2.77 13.06
C ASP A 10 -7.87 2.23 13.50
N HIS A 11 -6.83 2.47 12.72
CA HIS A 11 -5.44 2.16 13.01
C HIS A 11 -4.67 3.43 13.37
N SER A 12 -4.24 3.53 14.63
CA SER A 12 -3.60 4.75 15.15
C SER A 12 -2.16 4.96 14.68
N ASN A 13 -1.54 3.99 13.99
CA ASN A 13 -0.10 3.97 13.72
C ASN A 13 0.26 3.10 12.50
N PRO A 14 -0.32 3.33 11.31
CA PRO A 14 -0.10 2.49 10.14
C PRO A 14 1.33 2.62 9.62
N ASP A 15 2.01 1.49 9.40
CA ASP A 15 3.27 1.43 8.64
C ASP A 15 2.95 1.42 7.14
N PHE A 16 2.15 0.46 6.72
CA PHE A 16 1.60 0.41 5.37
C PHE A 16 0.19 -0.15 5.36
N ALA A 17 -0.56 0.22 4.33
CA ALA A 17 -1.84 -0.39 3.98
C ALA A 17 -1.80 -0.90 2.54
N ILE A 18 -2.40 -2.06 2.28
CA ILE A 18 -2.58 -2.62 0.95
C ILE A 18 -4.07 -2.79 0.71
N TRP A 19 -4.57 -2.11 -0.30
CA TRP A 19 -5.94 -2.29 -0.77
C TRP A 19 -5.96 -3.24 -1.96
N LEU A 20 -6.72 -4.33 -1.81
CA LEU A 20 -6.94 -5.34 -2.82
C LEU A 20 -8.39 -5.23 -3.31
N PRO A 21 -8.65 -4.92 -4.59
CA PRO A 21 -10.00 -4.91 -5.13
C PRO A 21 -10.56 -6.33 -5.24
N ALA A 22 -11.88 -6.47 -5.22
CA ALA A 22 -12.50 -7.73 -5.61
C ALA A 22 -12.24 -8.03 -7.10
N VAL A 23 -11.94 -9.29 -7.40
CA VAL A 23 -11.75 -9.79 -8.77
C VAL A 23 -12.68 -10.96 -8.99
N TYR A 24 -13.45 -10.92 -10.08
CA TYR A 24 -14.43 -11.95 -10.40
C TYR A 24 -14.05 -12.70 -11.67
N SER A 25 -14.40 -13.99 -11.73
CA SER A 25 -14.18 -14.82 -12.92
C SER A 25 -15.20 -14.55 -14.03
N ASP A 26 -16.29 -13.86 -13.68
CA ASP A 26 -17.45 -13.63 -14.52
C ASP A 26 -17.89 -12.15 -14.54
N LEU A 27 -18.52 -11.73 -15.64
CA LEU A 27 -19.00 -10.35 -15.83
C LEU A 27 -20.20 -9.96 -14.95
N GLN A 28 -20.85 -10.93 -14.29
CA GLN A 28 -21.98 -10.67 -13.39
C GLN A 28 -21.53 -10.50 -11.93
N CYS A 29 -20.23 -10.59 -11.66
CA CYS A 29 -19.62 -10.50 -10.33
C CYS A 29 -20.21 -11.50 -9.33
N LYS A 30 -20.35 -12.76 -9.73
CA LYS A 30 -20.95 -13.83 -8.90
C LYS A 30 -19.95 -14.84 -8.37
N ASP A 31 -18.82 -15.00 -9.05
CA ASP A 31 -17.77 -15.95 -8.70
C ASP A 31 -16.47 -15.19 -8.43
N ALA A 32 -16.24 -14.86 -7.16
CA ALA A 32 -15.07 -14.12 -6.72
C ALA A 32 -13.82 -15.00 -6.78
N LEU A 33 -12.82 -14.55 -7.54
CA LEU A 33 -11.45 -15.08 -7.53
C LEU A 33 -10.64 -14.48 -6.38
N GLN A 34 -10.96 -13.24 -6.01
CA GLN A 34 -10.40 -12.48 -4.91
C GLN A 34 -11.52 -11.61 -4.34
N GLU A 35 -11.70 -11.61 -3.03
CA GLU A 35 -12.60 -10.68 -2.35
C GLU A 35 -11.88 -9.35 -2.13
N GLU A 36 -12.65 -8.27 -1.97
CA GLU A 36 -12.06 -6.99 -1.56
C GLU A 36 -11.48 -7.12 -0.14
N GLU A 37 -10.24 -6.68 0.03
CA GLU A 37 -9.52 -6.80 1.30
C GLU A 37 -8.64 -5.57 1.53
N LEU A 38 -8.62 -5.09 2.77
CA LEU A 38 -7.67 -4.10 3.24
C LEU A 38 -6.73 -4.76 4.25
N ILE A 39 -5.44 -4.75 3.94
CA ILE A 39 -4.40 -5.30 4.80
C ILE A 39 -3.62 -4.13 5.39
N VAL A 40 -3.63 -3.99 6.70
CA VAL A 40 -2.89 -2.92 7.40
C VAL A 40 -1.80 -3.54 8.27
N SER A 41 -0.61 -2.97 8.19
CA SER A 41 0.49 -3.21 9.12
C SER A 41 0.68 -1.97 9.98
N GLU A 42 0.96 -2.15 11.26
CA GLU A 42 1.19 -1.05 12.21
C GLU A 42 2.67 -1.01 12.63
N ARG A 43 3.15 0.18 13.00
CA ARG A 43 4.50 0.42 13.52
C ARG A 43 4.44 1.06 14.90
N ASP A 44 5.19 0.51 15.85
CA ASP A 44 5.28 1.09 17.18
C ASP A 44 6.02 2.44 17.18
N GLY A 45 5.60 3.33 18.08
CA GLY A 45 6.31 4.58 18.36
C GLY A 45 6.05 5.72 17.38
N VAL A 46 5.01 5.61 16.56
CA VAL A 46 4.49 6.66 15.67
C VAL A 46 2.97 6.70 15.80
N LEU A 47 2.34 7.84 15.49
CA LEU A 47 0.89 7.96 15.33
C LEU A 47 0.56 8.35 13.89
N ASP A 48 -0.62 8.00 13.40
CA ASP A 48 -1.11 8.36 12.05
C ASP A 48 -1.01 9.87 11.78
N GLU A 49 -1.31 10.70 12.77
CA GLU A 49 -1.16 12.16 12.73
C GLU A 49 0.29 12.65 12.61
N ASP A 50 1.28 11.81 12.93
CA ASP A 50 2.70 12.10 12.73
C ASP A 50 3.15 11.84 11.28
N ALA A 51 2.35 11.18 10.45
CA ALA A 51 2.75 10.86 9.08
C ALA A 51 2.94 12.15 8.26
N ILE A 52 4.12 12.30 7.65
CA ILE A 52 4.49 13.49 6.87
C ILE A 52 4.23 13.30 5.37
N ALA A 53 4.15 12.05 4.91
CA ALA A 53 3.85 11.69 3.54
C ALA A 53 3.33 10.26 3.44
N ILE A 54 2.68 9.95 2.32
CA ILE A 54 2.29 8.59 1.95
C ILE A 54 2.80 8.33 0.54
N LEU A 55 3.61 7.29 0.37
CA LEU A 55 3.99 6.78 -0.95
C LEU A 55 2.89 5.84 -1.44
N VAL A 56 2.45 6.06 -2.67
CA VAL A 56 1.43 5.23 -3.33
C VAL A 56 2.09 4.49 -4.47
N GLU A 57 2.04 3.16 -4.43
CA GLU A 57 2.63 2.30 -5.44
C GLU A 57 1.66 1.18 -5.84
N ASP A 58 1.75 0.74 -7.10
CA ASP A 58 1.07 -0.47 -7.54
C ASP A 58 1.66 -1.67 -6.79
N PHE A 59 0.79 -2.51 -6.25
CA PHE A 59 1.17 -3.72 -5.53
C PHE A 59 0.92 -4.93 -6.43
N GLU A 60 2.00 -5.41 -7.06
CA GLU A 60 2.00 -6.63 -7.87
C GLU A 60 2.66 -7.77 -7.07
N SER A 61 2.06 -8.96 -7.07
CA SER A 61 2.64 -10.11 -6.36
C SER A 61 3.96 -10.58 -7.01
N PRO A 62 5.07 -10.74 -6.25
CA PRO A 62 6.36 -11.13 -6.82
C PRO A 62 6.44 -12.56 -7.39
N GLU A 63 5.40 -13.40 -7.26
CA GLU A 63 5.33 -14.75 -7.86
C GLU A 63 4.39 -14.82 -9.08
N HIS A 64 4.93 -14.34 -10.19
CA HIS A 64 4.22 -13.80 -11.35
C HIS A 64 3.61 -14.79 -12.37
N ALA A 65 3.48 -16.10 -12.10
CA ALA A 65 3.20 -17.07 -13.19
C ALA A 65 1.91 -17.91 -13.08
N LYS A 66 1.24 -17.99 -11.92
CA LYS A 66 0.15 -18.99 -11.72
C LYS A 66 -1.14 -18.49 -11.06
N ARG A 67 -1.26 -17.21 -10.69
CA ARG A 67 -2.49 -16.70 -10.05
C ARG A 67 -3.38 -15.95 -11.04
N LYS A 68 -4.71 -16.04 -10.83
CA LYS A 68 -5.74 -15.36 -11.63
C LYS A 68 -6.16 -13.99 -11.06
N ALA A 69 -5.57 -13.58 -9.94
CA ALA A 69 -5.76 -12.28 -9.28
C ALA A 69 -4.48 -11.93 -8.48
N PHE A 70 -4.42 -10.72 -7.91
CA PHE A 70 -3.36 -10.06 -7.10
C PHE A 70 -2.60 -8.90 -7.78
N ASP A 71 -3.37 -7.89 -8.19
CA ASP A 71 -2.94 -6.50 -8.31
C ASP A 71 -3.69 -5.68 -7.25
N GLY A 72 -3.03 -4.70 -6.65
CA GLY A 72 -3.63 -3.80 -5.67
C GLY A 72 -2.87 -2.48 -5.60
N VAL A 73 -3.17 -1.69 -4.58
CA VAL A 73 -2.46 -0.44 -4.30
C VAL A 73 -1.89 -0.50 -2.90
N ARG A 74 -0.61 -0.18 -2.77
CA ARG A 74 0.06 -0.05 -1.47
C ARG A 74 0.27 1.42 -1.12
N TYR A 75 -0.04 1.73 0.13
CA TYR A 75 0.15 3.01 0.78
C TYR A 75 1.21 2.81 1.86
N GLN A 76 2.40 3.37 1.66
CA GLN A 76 3.46 3.35 2.67
C GLN A 76 3.48 4.70 3.38
N PHE A 77 3.27 4.70 4.69
CA PHE A 77 3.32 5.90 5.51
C PHE A 77 4.78 6.21 5.85
N ILE A 78 5.12 7.50 5.77
CA ILE A 78 6.46 8.02 6.05
C ILE A 78 6.36 8.92 7.27
N TYR A 79 7.20 8.66 8.27
CA TYR A 79 7.24 9.36 9.54
C TYR A 79 8.52 10.19 9.71
N PRO A 80 8.52 11.19 10.60
CA PRO A 80 9.73 11.95 10.92
C PRO A 80 10.88 11.04 11.34
N GLY A 81 12.03 11.18 10.67
CA GLY A 81 13.23 10.38 10.91
C GLY A 81 13.37 9.14 10.02
N ASP A 82 12.37 8.83 9.20
CA ASP A 82 12.50 7.81 8.15
C ASP A 82 13.47 8.28 7.05
N GLN A 83 14.22 7.33 6.49
CA GLN A 83 15.13 7.60 5.38
C GLN A 83 14.46 7.24 4.06
N VAL A 84 14.22 8.25 3.24
CA VAL A 84 13.63 8.07 1.91
C VAL A 84 14.73 8.19 0.85
N TYR A 85 14.86 7.16 0.02
CA TYR A 85 15.84 7.11 -1.06
C TYR A 85 15.15 7.43 -2.39
N VAL A 86 15.54 8.55 -3.01
CA VAL A 86 15.06 8.91 -4.35
C VAL A 86 16.03 8.32 -5.36
N MET A 87 15.50 7.50 -6.27
CA MET A 87 16.29 6.87 -7.33
C MET A 87 15.90 7.41 -8.70
N ASN A 88 16.88 7.50 -9.60
CA ASN A 88 16.58 7.74 -11.01
C ASN A 88 16.08 6.46 -11.71
N SER A 89 15.67 6.59 -12.96
CA SER A 89 15.20 5.47 -13.79
C SER A 89 16.24 4.38 -14.04
N HIS A 90 17.52 4.61 -13.71
CA HIS A 90 18.61 3.64 -13.84
C HIS A 90 18.91 2.94 -12.50
N GLY A 91 18.10 3.17 -11.46
CA GLY A 91 18.25 2.55 -10.14
C GLY A 91 19.37 3.15 -9.28
N SER A 92 19.97 4.27 -9.69
CA SER A 92 20.95 4.97 -8.86
C SER A 92 20.24 5.93 -7.92
N THR A 93 20.58 5.89 -6.63
CA THR A 93 20.15 6.91 -5.67
C THR A 93 20.71 8.27 -6.08
N ILE A 94 19.82 9.24 -6.26
CA ILE A 94 20.18 10.62 -6.58
C ILE A 94 20.02 11.54 -5.37
N GLU A 95 19.21 11.16 -4.39
CA GLU A 95 18.99 11.91 -3.16
C GLU A 95 18.56 10.99 -2.02
N THR A 96 18.94 11.36 -0.79
CA THR A 96 18.43 10.76 0.44
C THR A 96 17.80 11.87 1.26
N VAL A 97 16.49 11.77 1.50
CA VAL A 97 15.73 12.71 2.31
C VAL A 97 15.58 12.12 3.71
N LYS A 98 15.76 12.97 4.72
CA LYS A 98 15.60 12.66 6.15
C LYS A 98 14.49 13.50 6.74
#